data_AF-A0A7Z0JCR7-F1
#
_entry.id   AF-A0A7Z0JCR7-F1
#
_cell.length_a   1.000
_cell.length_b   1.000
_cell.length_c   1.000
_cell.angle_alpha   90.00
_cell.angle_beta   90.00
_cell.angle_gamma   90.00
#
_symmetry.space_group_name_H-M   'P 1'
#
loop_
_entity.id
_entity.type
_entity.pdbx_description
1 polymer ?
#
loop_
_entity_poly.entity_id
_entity_poly.type
_entity_poly.pdbx_seq_one_letter_code
_entity_poly.pdbx_strand_id
1 'polypeptide(L)'
;MSAENQPMADAGTGRVGTADLENAADIALTAFCWWRADLPRHVCEDYWRDVHGIMFARAPGLWQARQLRLSPNRPDLWPAASGMSFDVSRAAQPQGLPHGLFRSEADLAAFSGHPLAQETIPNDAHHFIGRIGSQLASGGRTLVDGIDDPVVQGPPPAPTFVLCFVPRAGAASAEDFHRFLTEHIARPWSAHPDVLRLRVEPLLPYAQSVMASPGVPDQWPGDETYLGWIELSARTEDVFDDLLSDVLRNGFAEQVEAVHTYPVREIYTIISAGRPTDVGLRGYPAVRTIMAAGAAEQRDENLLELLYGDAVHGLDQLRRWS
;
A
#
# COMPACT_ATOMS: atom_id res chain seq x y z
N MET A 1 58.79 16.56 -13.39
CA MET A 1 58.10 15.78 -12.34
C MET A 1 56.71 16.37 -12.20
N SER A 2 55.79 15.88 -13.03
CA SER A 2 54.39 16.26 -13.03
C SER A 2 53.63 15.05 -12.50
N ALA A 3 53.02 15.18 -11.32
CA ALA A 3 52.17 14.15 -10.76
C ALA A 3 50.75 14.40 -11.27
N GLU A 4 50.27 13.51 -12.14
CA GLU A 4 48.89 13.42 -12.58
C GLU A 4 48.00 13.05 -11.39
N ASN A 5 46.97 13.86 -11.17
CA ASN A 5 45.94 13.63 -10.18
C ASN A 5 44.86 12.75 -10.82
N GLN A 6 44.87 11.45 -10.51
CA GLN A 6 43.80 10.52 -10.88
C GLN A 6 42.55 10.84 -10.03
N PRO A 7 41.35 10.99 -10.63
CA PRO A 7 40.13 11.10 -9.85
C PRO A 7 39.79 9.73 -9.25
N MET A 8 39.66 9.69 -7.92
CA MET A 8 39.07 8.56 -7.20
C MET A 8 37.70 8.24 -7.81
N ALA A 9 37.55 7.00 -8.25
CA ALA A 9 36.26 6.44 -8.61
C ALA A 9 35.32 6.52 -7.40
N ASP A 10 34.19 7.18 -7.59
CA ASP A 10 33.09 7.23 -6.64
C ASP A 10 32.49 5.82 -6.55
N ALA A 11 32.80 5.11 -5.48
CA ALA A 11 32.23 3.81 -5.19
C ALA A 11 30.78 4.02 -4.73
N GLY A 12 29.87 4.07 -5.71
CA GLY A 12 28.43 4.08 -5.45
C GLY A 12 28.05 2.90 -4.56
N THR A 13 27.80 3.17 -3.29
CA THR A 13 27.16 2.23 -2.38
C THR A 13 25.76 1.97 -2.93
N GLY A 14 25.57 0.81 -3.58
CA GLY A 14 24.33 0.39 -4.22
C GLY A 14 23.20 0.22 -3.19
N ARG A 15 22.58 1.34 -2.81
CA ARG A 15 21.32 1.33 -2.07
C ARG A 15 20.25 0.85 -3.05
N VAL A 16 19.67 -0.31 -2.78
CA VAL A 16 18.51 -0.83 -3.52
C VAL A 16 17.36 0.16 -3.31
N GLY A 17 16.83 0.69 -4.40
CA GLY A 17 15.76 1.68 -4.33
C GLY A 17 14.45 1.07 -3.83
N THR A 18 13.56 1.90 -3.30
CA THR A 18 12.26 1.47 -2.78
C THR A 18 11.42 0.75 -3.84
N ALA A 19 11.49 1.18 -5.10
CA ALA A 19 10.86 0.50 -6.22
C ALA A 19 11.41 -0.92 -6.43
N ASP A 20 12.73 -1.13 -6.36
CA ASP A 20 13.35 -2.45 -6.50
C ASP A 20 12.96 -3.38 -5.35
N LEU A 21 12.88 -2.85 -4.13
CA LEU A 21 12.38 -3.58 -2.97
C LEU A 21 10.95 -4.04 -3.21
N GLU A 22 10.03 -3.14 -3.54
CA GLU A 22 8.63 -3.50 -3.77
C GLU A 22 8.43 -4.43 -4.97
N ASN A 23 9.24 -4.26 -6.03
CA ASN A 23 9.18 -5.09 -7.24
C ASN A 23 9.81 -6.48 -7.06
N ALA A 24 10.55 -6.73 -5.98
CA ALA A 24 10.98 -8.07 -5.59
C ALA A 24 9.82 -8.94 -5.05
N ALA A 25 8.64 -8.35 -4.86
CA ALA A 25 7.40 -9.06 -4.55
C ALA A 25 6.63 -9.45 -5.81
N ASP A 26 5.94 -10.59 -5.72
CA ASP A 26 5.11 -11.13 -6.80
C ASP A 26 3.62 -11.12 -6.46
N ILE A 27 3.27 -11.18 -5.16
CA ILE A 27 1.90 -11.29 -4.68
C ILE A 27 1.60 -10.12 -3.74
N ALA A 28 0.42 -9.52 -3.91
CA ALA A 28 -0.10 -8.47 -3.06
C ALA A 28 -1.38 -8.92 -2.37
N LEU A 29 -1.47 -8.66 -1.07
CA LEU A 29 -2.72 -8.64 -0.30
C LEU A 29 -3.16 -7.18 -0.14
N THR A 30 -4.22 -6.81 -0.83
CA THR A 30 -4.84 -5.48 -0.68
C THR A 30 -6.17 -5.64 0.02
N ALA A 31 -6.46 -4.81 1.02
CA ALA A 31 -7.81 -4.69 1.54
C ALA A 31 -8.30 -3.24 1.52
N PHE A 32 -9.62 -3.10 1.43
CA PHE A 32 -10.33 -1.84 1.59
C PHE A 32 -11.09 -1.90 2.90
N CYS A 33 -10.87 -0.91 3.77
CA CYS A 33 -11.43 -0.89 5.12
C CYS A 33 -12.37 0.29 5.30
N TRP A 34 -13.51 0.01 5.93
CA TRP A 34 -14.44 1.01 6.44
C TRP A 34 -14.47 0.90 7.95
N TRP A 35 -14.31 2.03 8.62
CA TRP A 35 -14.30 2.11 10.08
C TRP A 35 -15.71 1.89 10.64
N ARG A 36 -15.74 1.39 11.86
CA ARG A 36 -16.94 1.38 12.68
C ARG A 36 -17.53 2.79 12.80
N ALA A 37 -18.81 2.92 12.48
CA ALA A 37 -19.50 4.22 12.51
C ALA A 37 -19.83 4.69 13.94
N ASP A 38 -19.81 3.78 14.91
CA ASP A 38 -20.08 4.08 16.33
C ASP A 38 -18.83 4.51 17.12
N LEU A 39 -17.64 4.45 16.50
CA LEU A 39 -16.39 4.87 17.12
C LEU A 39 -15.87 6.17 16.49
N PRO A 40 -15.16 7.02 17.27
CA PRO A 40 -14.43 8.14 16.70
C PRO A 40 -13.37 7.63 15.71
N ARG A 41 -13.28 8.26 14.54
CA ARG A 41 -12.34 7.88 13.47
C ARG A 41 -10.90 7.69 13.96
N HIS A 42 -10.41 8.61 14.80
CA HIS A 42 -9.04 8.53 15.32
C HIS A 42 -8.81 7.28 16.18
N VAL A 43 -9.82 6.81 16.93
CA VAL A 43 -9.73 5.58 17.71
C VAL A 43 -9.56 4.38 16.79
N CYS A 44 -10.34 4.29 15.72
CA CYS A 44 -10.20 3.20 14.75
C CYS A 44 -8.83 3.21 14.08
N GLU A 45 -8.38 4.39 13.64
CA GLU A 45 -7.11 4.55 12.94
C GLU A 45 -5.90 4.28 13.85
N ASP A 46 -5.94 4.72 15.12
CA ASP A 46 -4.86 4.47 16.08
C ASP A 46 -4.86 3.00 16.55
N TYR A 47 -6.03 2.39 16.77
CA TYR A 47 -6.13 0.96 17.04
C TYR A 47 -5.56 0.14 15.88
N TRP A 48 -5.88 0.53 14.64
CA TRP A 48 -5.36 -0.10 13.44
C TRP A 48 -3.83 -0.02 13.35
N ARG A 49 -3.24 1.14 13.67
CA ARG A 49 -1.80 1.35 13.61
C ARG A 49 -1.05 0.64 14.74
N ASP A 50 -1.51 0.82 15.97
CA ASP A 50 -0.70 0.55 17.17
C ASP A 50 -1.05 -0.75 17.88
N VAL A 51 -2.23 -1.35 17.59
CA VAL A 51 -2.68 -2.60 18.23
C VAL A 51 -2.84 -3.70 17.17
N HIS A 52 -3.68 -3.46 16.17
CA HIS A 52 -3.97 -4.45 15.14
C HIS A 52 -2.80 -4.64 14.17
N GLY A 53 -2.27 -3.53 13.66
CA GLY A 53 -1.24 -3.51 12.62
C GLY A 53 0.05 -4.20 13.02
N ILE A 54 0.48 -4.00 14.27
CA ILE A 54 1.73 -4.57 14.78
C ILE A 54 1.70 -6.10 14.84
N MET A 55 0.51 -6.73 14.88
CA MET A 55 0.39 -8.19 14.84
C MET A 55 0.91 -8.76 13.52
N PHE A 56 0.78 -8.04 12.40
CA PHE A 56 1.31 -8.47 11.10
C PHE A 56 2.83 -8.58 11.11
N ALA A 57 3.53 -7.70 11.85
CA ALA A 57 4.98 -7.77 12.02
C ALA A 57 5.45 -8.97 12.86
N ARG A 58 4.53 -9.68 13.51
CA ARG A 58 4.84 -10.87 14.33
C ARG A 58 4.66 -12.18 13.58
N ALA A 59 3.99 -12.16 12.44
CA ALA A 59 3.86 -13.32 11.56
C ALA A 59 4.93 -13.24 10.45
N PRO A 60 5.74 -14.30 10.24
CA PRO A 60 6.67 -14.33 9.12
C PRO A 60 5.93 -14.42 7.78
N GLY A 61 6.58 -14.02 6.69
CA GLY A 61 6.07 -14.15 5.31
C GLY A 61 5.90 -12.82 4.59
N LEU A 62 5.54 -11.74 5.28
CA LEU A 62 5.41 -10.44 4.63
C LEU A 62 6.77 -9.84 4.27
N TRP A 63 6.89 -9.38 3.03
CA TRP A 63 8.03 -8.62 2.53
C TRP A 63 7.87 -7.12 2.77
N GLN A 64 6.65 -6.61 2.59
CA GLN A 64 6.29 -5.24 2.94
C GLN A 64 4.88 -5.24 3.51
N ALA A 65 4.59 -4.32 4.43
CA ALA A 65 3.25 -4.06 4.90
C ALA A 65 3.10 -2.57 5.18
N ARG A 66 2.19 -1.92 4.45
CA ARG A 66 1.89 -0.49 4.55
C ARG A 66 0.42 -0.28 4.90
N GLN A 67 0.16 0.71 5.74
CA GLN A 67 -1.18 1.17 6.06
C GLN A 67 -1.38 2.56 5.49
N LEU A 68 -2.25 2.71 4.49
CA LEU A 68 -2.59 3.99 3.89
C LEU A 68 -3.89 4.50 4.51
N ARG A 69 -3.86 5.68 5.13
CA ARG A 69 -5.06 6.35 5.67
C ARG A 69 -5.64 7.28 4.61
N LEU A 70 -6.88 7.00 4.20
CA LEU A 70 -7.52 7.67 3.06
C LEU A 70 -8.40 8.83 3.50
N SER A 71 -8.30 9.95 2.80
CA SER A 71 -9.27 11.06 2.88
C SER A 71 -10.49 10.75 1.99
N PRO A 72 -11.61 11.47 2.17
CA PRO A 72 -12.76 11.34 1.27
C PRO A 72 -12.37 11.53 -0.20
N ASN A 73 -13.15 10.91 -1.09
CA ASN A 73 -12.99 11.02 -2.54
C ASN A 73 -12.95 12.49 -2.98
N ARG A 74 -12.04 12.81 -3.92
CA ARG A 74 -11.86 14.15 -4.51
C ARG A 74 -12.15 14.11 -6.01
N PRO A 75 -13.43 14.14 -6.41
CA PRO A 75 -13.79 14.17 -7.84
C PRO A 75 -13.37 15.48 -8.51
N ASP A 76 -13.19 16.55 -7.74
CA ASP A 76 -12.81 17.89 -8.19
C ASP A 76 -11.39 18.01 -8.71
N LEU A 77 -10.54 16.99 -8.49
CA LEU A 77 -9.19 16.94 -9.05
C LEU A 77 -9.18 16.67 -10.55
N TRP A 78 -10.27 16.13 -11.10
CA TRP A 78 -10.34 15.72 -12.49
C TRP A 78 -11.10 16.75 -13.32
N PRO A 79 -10.60 17.10 -14.52
CA PRO A 79 -11.42 17.81 -15.49
C PRO A 79 -12.67 17.01 -15.86
N ALA A 80 -13.72 17.71 -16.26
CA ALA A 80 -14.92 17.04 -16.76
C ALA A 80 -14.59 16.16 -17.98
N ALA A 81 -14.88 14.86 -17.86
CA ALA A 81 -14.70 13.87 -18.92
C ALA A 81 -16.05 13.24 -19.30
N SER A 82 -16.42 13.32 -20.57
CA SER A 82 -17.65 12.69 -21.04
C SER A 82 -17.56 11.17 -20.92
N GLY A 83 -18.58 10.56 -20.31
CA GLY A 83 -18.73 9.10 -20.24
C GLY A 83 -18.06 8.44 -19.03
N MET A 84 -17.43 9.18 -18.12
CA MET A 84 -16.82 8.62 -16.90
C MET A 84 -17.35 9.32 -15.65
N SER A 85 -17.36 8.61 -14.52
CA SER A 85 -17.60 9.18 -13.20
C SER A 85 -16.29 9.32 -12.42
N PHE A 86 -16.19 10.40 -11.64
CA PHE A 86 -15.16 10.54 -10.62
C PHE A 86 -15.74 10.55 -9.20
N ASP A 87 -17.07 10.52 -9.09
CA ASP A 87 -17.77 10.60 -7.81
C ASP A 87 -18.19 9.21 -7.31
N VAL A 88 -18.24 9.06 -5.99
CA VAL A 88 -18.61 7.84 -5.30
C VAL A 88 -19.32 8.17 -3.99
N SER A 89 -20.40 7.46 -3.72
CA SER A 89 -21.19 7.68 -2.51
C SER A 89 -20.34 7.53 -1.24
N ARG A 90 -20.59 8.37 -0.24
CA ARG A 90 -19.85 8.34 1.04
C ARG A 90 -19.82 6.97 1.71
N ALA A 91 -20.89 6.19 1.57
CA ALA A 91 -21.00 4.85 2.15
C ALA A 91 -20.08 3.82 1.46
N ALA A 92 -19.74 4.05 0.19
CA ALA A 92 -18.85 3.20 -0.60
C ALA A 92 -17.38 3.63 -0.48
N GLN A 93 -17.07 4.81 0.06
CA GLN A 93 -15.69 5.29 0.18
C GLN A 93 -14.91 4.57 1.28
N PRO A 94 -13.85 3.79 0.94
CA PRO A 94 -12.97 3.21 1.94
C PRO A 94 -12.19 4.31 2.67
N GLN A 95 -11.83 4.03 3.91
CA GLN A 95 -11.15 4.98 4.80
C GLN A 95 -9.71 4.54 5.12
N GLY A 96 -9.38 3.29 4.84
CA GLY A 96 -8.02 2.78 4.91
C GLY A 96 -7.77 1.70 3.86
N LEU A 97 -6.51 1.58 3.48
CA LEU A 97 -6.01 0.57 2.54
C LEU A 97 -4.74 -0.06 3.14
N PRO A 98 -4.86 -1.18 3.88
CA PRO A 98 -3.73 -2.05 4.14
C PRO A 98 -3.26 -2.70 2.83
N HIS A 99 -1.95 -2.69 2.63
CA HIS A 99 -1.31 -3.30 1.49
C HIS A 99 -0.09 -4.09 1.95
N GLY A 100 -0.15 -5.41 1.78
CA GLY A 100 0.91 -6.36 2.12
C GLY A 100 1.49 -6.97 0.85
N LEU A 101 2.80 -7.16 0.81
CA LEU A 101 3.53 -7.77 -0.30
C LEU A 101 4.23 -9.04 0.14
N PHE A 102 4.25 -10.05 -0.73
CA PHE A 102 4.95 -11.34 -0.54
C PHE A 102 5.86 -11.61 -1.74
N ARG A 103 7.05 -12.17 -1.50
CA ARG A 103 7.98 -12.52 -2.59
C ARG A 103 7.62 -13.80 -3.31
N SER A 104 6.86 -14.67 -2.65
CA SER A 104 6.52 -15.97 -3.20
C SER A 104 5.26 -16.55 -2.55
N GLU A 105 4.69 -17.57 -3.19
CA GLU A 105 3.63 -18.40 -2.62
C GLU A 105 4.05 -19.07 -1.31
N ALA A 106 5.33 -19.43 -1.16
CA ALA A 106 5.86 -20.00 0.08
C ALA A 106 5.80 -19.00 1.24
N ASP A 107 6.10 -17.73 0.97
CA ASP A 107 6.02 -16.67 1.98
C ASP A 107 4.56 -16.36 2.34
N LEU A 108 3.66 -16.34 1.35
CA LEU A 108 2.22 -16.22 1.58
C LEU A 108 1.70 -17.39 2.43
N ALA A 109 2.10 -18.62 2.12
CA ALA A 109 1.71 -19.81 2.87
C ALA A 109 2.25 -19.78 4.31
N ALA A 110 3.48 -19.30 4.51
CA ALA A 110 4.06 -19.13 5.85
C ALA A 110 3.26 -18.13 6.70
N PHE A 111 2.89 -16.98 6.11
CA PHE A 111 2.05 -16.00 6.78
C PHE A 111 0.66 -16.57 7.07
N SER A 112 -0.01 -17.10 6.05
CA SER A 112 -1.38 -17.62 6.14
C SER A 112 -1.51 -18.86 7.03
N GLY A 113 -0.40 -19.58 7.26
CA GLY A 113 -0.32 -20.72 8.19
C GLY A 113 -0.06 -20.32 9.64
N HIS A 114 0.32 -19.06 9.91
CA HIS A 114 0.65 -18.60 11.24
C HIS A 114 -0.61 -18.35 12.09
N PRO A 115 -0.65 -18.75 13.38
CA PRO A 115 -1.85 -18.57 14.22
C PRO A 115 -2.36 -17.13 14.31
N LEU A 116 -1.46 -16.14 14.28
CA LEU A 116 -1.86 -14.74 14.24
C LEU A 116 -2.68 -14.40 12.99
N ALA A 117 -2.27 -14.88 11.81
CA ALA A 117 -2.98 -14.58 10.56
C ALA A 117 -4.27 -15.41 10.42
N GLN A 118 -4.30 -16.64 10.94
CA GLN A 118 -5.46 -17.53 10.88
C GLN A 118 -6.57 -17.13 11.85
N GLU A 119 -6.21 -16.70 13.06
CA GLU A 119 -7.17 -16.54 14.14
C GLU A 119 -7.13 -15.13 14.73
N THR A 120 -5.98 -14.69 15.24
CA THR A 120 -5.94 -13.48 16.07
C THR A 120 -6.26 -12.21 15.29
N ILE A 121 -5.63 -12.01 14.13
CA ILE A 121 -5.83 -10.85 13.26
C ILE A 121 -7.29 -10.78 12.77
N PRO A 122 -7.87 -11.83 12.16
CA PRO A 122 -9.27 -11.78 11.75
C PRO A 122 -10.26 -11.56 12.90
N ASN A 123 -10.02 -12.16 14.06
CA ASN A 123 -10.89 -12.01 15.22
C ASN A 123 -10.80 -10.61 15.85
N ASP A 124 -9.67 -9.93 15.75
CA ASP A 124 -9.48 -8.59 16.33
C ASP A 124 -10.12 -7.47 15.48
N ALA A 125 -10.27 -7.69 14.16
CA ALA A 125 -10.75 -6.67 13.22
C ALA A 125 -12.10 -6.03 13.62
N HIS A 126 -13.02 -6.79 14.22
CA HIS A 126 -14.36 -6.30 14.61
C HIS A 126 -14.34 -5.18 15.67
N HIS A 127 -13.20 -4.94 16.33
CA HIS A 127 -13.05 -3.86 17.30
C HIS A 127 -13.00 -2.48 16.65
N PHE A 128 -12.56 -2.36 15.39
CA PHE A 128 -12.39 -1.05 14.74
C PHE A 128 -12.93 -0.98 13.31
N ILE A 129 -13.08 -2.13 12.65
CA ILE A 129 -13.57 -2.23 11.28
C ILE A 129 -15.08 -2.50 11.28
N GLY A 130 -15.81 -1.69 10.53
CA GLY A 130 -17.23 -1.86 10.23
C GLY A 130 -17.50 -2.66 8.95
N ARG A 131 -16.54 -2.68 8.01
CA ARG A 131 -16.53 -3.54 6.81
C ARG A 131 -15.11 -3.70 6.28
N ILE A 132 -14.77 -4.85 5.72
CA ILE A 132 -13.49 -5.08 5.04
C ILE A 132 -13.64 -6.02 3.84
N GLY A 133 -13.11 -5.63 2.69
CA GLY A 133 -12.95 -6.53 1.54
C GLY A 133 -11.47 -6.67 1.21
N SER A 134 -10.96 -7.91 1.22
CA SER A 134 -9.55 -8.19 0.95
C SER A 134 -9.37 -9.10 -0.26
N GLN A 135 -8.29 -8.89 -1.01
CA GLN A 135 -7.99 -9.62 -2.25
C GLN A 135 -6.50 -9.93 -2.34
N LEU A 136 -6.21 -11.11 -2.88
CA LEU A 136 -4.88 -11.46 -3.37
C LEU A 136 -4.83 -11.23 -4.87
N ALA A 137 -3.76 -10.60 -5.33
CA ALA A 137 -3.48 -10.40 -6.74
C ALA A 137 -1.97 -10.48 -6.99
N SER A 138 -1.58 -10.64 -8.25
CA SER A 138 -0.19 -10.66 -8.67
C SER A 138 0.00 -9.71 -9.85
N GLY A 139 1.24 -9.28 -10.08
CA GLY A 139 1.58 -8.40 -11.20
C GLY A 139 1.60 -6.90 -10.85
N GLY A 140 1.46 -6.55 -9.56
CA GLY A 140 1.69 -5.18 -9.09
C GLY A 140 3.13 -4.73 -9.30
N ARG A 141 3.33 -3.48 -9.72
CA ARG A 141 4.65 -2.91 -10.05
C ARG A 141 4.77 -1.44 -9.69
N THR A 142 5.89 -1.07 -9.10
CA THR A 142 6.34 0.31 -8.93
C THR A 142 7.15 0.70 -10.17
N LEU A 143 6.62 1.61 -10.98
CA LEU A 143 7.20 2.00 -12.27
C LEU A 143 8.19 3.16 -12.15
N VAL A 144 7.95 4.05 -11.19
CA VAL A 144 8.86 5.15 -10.83
C VAL A 144 8.75 5.39 -9.33
N ASP A 145 9.89 5.67 -8.69
CA ASP A 145 9.95 6.16 -7.33
C ASP A 145 11.19 7.04 -7.14
N GLY A 146 10.99 8.35 -7.24
CA GLY A 146 11.99 9.36 -6.92
C GLY A 146 11.89 9.88 -5.49
N ILE A 147 10.95 9.37 -4.67
CA ILE A 147 10.86 9.70 -3.25
C ILE A 147 11.87 8.86 -2.46
N ASP A 148 11.97 7.57 -2.80
CA ASP A 148 12.91 6.60 -2.25
C ASP A 148 12.93 6.54 -0.71
N ASP A 149 11.74 6.61 -0.09
CA ASP A 149 11.53 6.39 1.34
C ASP A 149 10.76 5.08 1.58
N PRO A 150 11.46 3.98 1.91
CA PRO A 150 10.81 2.69 2.11
C PRO A 150 10.10 2.56 3.46
N VAL A 151 10.19 3.55 4.37
CA VAL A 151 9.70 3.46 5.75
C VAL A 151 9.01 4.76 6.19
N VAL A 152 8.03 5.22 5.40
CA VAL A 152 7.19 6.37 5.77
C VAL A 152 6.43 6.10 7.08
N GLN A 153 6.42 7.08 8.00
CA GLN A 153 5.73 7.03 9.30
C GLN A 153 4.98 8.34 9.59
N GLY A 154 3.88 8.57 8.88
CA GLY A 154 3.09 9.80 8.96
C GLY A 154 2.69 10.31 7.58
N PRO A 155 2.51 11.64 7.40
CA PRO A 155 2.14 12.20 6.11
C PRO A 155 3.15 11.87 5.00
N PRO A 156 2.69 11.60 3.77
CA PRO A 156 3.60 11.43 2.64
C PRO A 156 4.38 12.73 2.36
N PRO A 157 5.60 12.65 1.81
CA PRO A 157 6.46 13.81 1.57
C PRO A 157 6.01 14.69 0.39
N ALA A 158 5.05 14.23 -0.41
CA ALA A 158 4.44 14.93 -1.52
C ALA A 158 2.93 14.59 -1.56
N PRO A 159 2.10 15.36 -2.28
CA PRO A 159 0.72 14.95 -2.58
C PRO A 159 0.66 13.53 -3.12
N THR A 160 0.02 12.63 -2.37
CA THR A 160 -0.12 11.20 -2.70
C THR A 160 -1.58 10.81 -2.73
N PHE A 161 -1.96 9.98 -3.70
CA PHE A 161 -3.33 9.57 -3.96
C PHE A 161 -3.40 8.06 -4.21
N VAL A 162 -4.49 7.45 -3.78
CA VAL A 162 -4.92 6.14 -4.25
C VAL A 162 -6.01 6.37 -5.31
N LEU A 163 -5.74 5.96 -6.54
CA LEU A 163 -6.69 6.01 -7.66
C LEU A 163 -7.26 4.61 -7.85
N CYS A 164 -8.56 4.43 -7.62
CA CYS A 164 -9.23 3.13 -7.78
C CYS A 164 -10.06 3.12 -9.08
N PHE A 165 -9.89 2.08 -9.89
CA PHE A 165 -10.47 2.01 -11.23
C PHE A 165 -11.62 1.01 -11.29
N VAL A 166 -12.80 1.50 -11.68
CA VAL A 166 -14.00 0.70 -11.94
C VAL A 166 -14.05 0.39 -13.45
N PRO A 167 -14.07 -0.90 -13.84
CA PRO A 167 -14.17 -1.27 -15.25
C PRO A 167 -15.56 -0.93 -15.79
N ARG A 168 -15.64 -0.60 -17.08
CA ARG A 168 -16.93 -0.44 -17.75
C ARG A 168 -17.65 -1.77 -17.90
N ALA A 169 -18.97 -1.76 -17.76
CA ALA A 169 -19.80 -2.91 -18.11
C ALA A 169 -19.53 -3.38 -19.55
N GLY A 170 -19.14 -4.65 -19.71
CA GLY A 170 -18.77 -5.22 -21.02
C GLY A 170 -17.37 -4.87 -21.50
N ALA A 171 -16.52 -4.27 -20.64
CA ALA A 171 -15.09 -4.13 -20.90
C ALA A 171 -14.44 -5.50 -21.13
N ALA A 172 -13.24 -5.48 -21.70
CA ALA A 172 -12.44 -6.66 -21.95
C ALA A 172 -12.16 -7.44 -20.64
N SER A 173 -11.59 -8.65 -20.75
CA SER A 173 -11.35 -9.51 -19.59
C SER A 173 -10.55 -8.80 -18.49
N ALA A 174 -10.57 -9.30 -17.24
CA ALA A 174 -9.78 -8.69 -16.15
C ALA A 174 -8.29 -8.56 -16.53
N GLU A 175 -7.74 -9.56 -17.22
CA GLU A 175 -6.37 -9.52 -17.74
C GLU A 175 -6.15 -8.40 -18.77
N ASP A 176 -7.08 -8.24 -19.70
CA ASP A 176 -7.02 -7.15 -20.69
C ASP A 176 -7.13 -5.78 -20.02
N PHE A 177 -7.97 -5.66 -19.00
CA PHE A 177 -8.11 -4.44 -18.20
C PHE A 177 -6.81 -4.13 -17.43
N HIS A 178 -6.18 -5.13 -16.81
CA HIS A 178 -4.89 -4.95 -16.11
C HIS A 178 -3.77 -4.55 -17.06
N ARG A 179 -3.71 -5.17 -18.25
CA ARG A 179 -2.77 -4.79 -19.31
C ARG A 179 -3.03 -3.35 -19.75
N PHE A 180 -4.30 -2.97 -19.92
CA PHE A 180 -4.68 -1.61 -20.25
C PHE A 180 -4.23 -0.61 -19.18
N LEU A 181 -4.53 -0.90 -17.90
CA LEU A 181 -4.13 -0.07 -16.77
C LEU A 181 -2.61 0.08 -16.67
N THR A 182 -1.86 -0.98 -16.93
CA THR A 182 -0.40 -0.95 -16.83
C THR A 182 0.24 -0.23 -18.02
N GLU A 183 -0.14 -0.59 -19.24
CA GLU A 183 0.57 -0.16 -20.46
C GLU A 183 0.05 1.16 -21.04
N HIS A 184 -1.23 1.48 -20.86
CA HIS A 184 -1.84 2.68 -21.43
C HIS A 184 -2.11 3.80 -20.43
N ILE A 185 -2.01 3.52 -19.13
CA ILE A 185 -2.21 4.50 -18.06
C ILE A 185 -0.93 4.64 -17.23
N ALA A 186 -0.57 3.60 -16.48
CA ALA A 186 0.50 3.66 -15.49
C ALA A 186 1.87 3.97 -16.12
N ARG A 187 2.24 3.29 -17.22
CA ARG A 187 3.53 3.50 -17.90
C ARG A 187 3.68 4.89 -18.52
N PRO A 188 2.70 5.44 -19.28
CA PRO A 188 2.78 6.83 -19.72
C PRO A 188 2.86 7.83 -18.55
N TRP A 189 2.03 7.66 -17.52
CA TRP A 189 2.02 8.54 -16.36
C TRP A 189 3.33 8.50 -15.57
N SER A 190 3.98 7.34 -15.47
CA SER A 190 5.25 7.21 -14.76
C SER A 190 6.42 7.94 -15.45
N ALA A 191 6.26 8.31 -16.72
CA ALA A 191 7.23 9.12 -17.46
C ALA A 191 6.96 10.63 -17.34
N HIS A 192 5.84 11.05 -16.74
CA HIS A 192 5.50 12.45 -16.57
C HIS A 192 6.46 13.12 -15.55
N PRO A 193 7.04 14.30 -15.86
CA PRO A 193 8.10 14.91 -15.04
C PRO A 193 7.67 15.32 -13.62
N ASP A 194 6.37 15.52 -13.42
CA ASP A 194 5.79 15.86 -12.12
C ASP A 194 5.30 14.65 -11.33
N VAL A 195 5.34 13.45 -11.91
CA VAL A 195 5.06 12.20 -11.19
C VAL A 195 6.33 11.76 -10.47
N LEU A 196 6.26 11.77 -9.14
CA LEU A 196 7.38 11.41 -8.26
C LEU A 196 7.39 9.93 -7.95
N ARG A 197 6.22 9.33 -7.80
CA ARG A 197 6.06 7.90 -7.53
C ARG A 197 4.80 7.38 -8.19
N LEU A 198 4.89 6.23 -8.83
CA LEU A 198 3.73 5.52 -9.38
C LEU A 198 3.88 4.02 -9.16
N ARG A 199 2.96 3.44 -8.37
CA ARG A 199 2.78 2.00 -8.25
C ARG A 199 1.40 1.62 -8.76
N VAL A 200 1.34 0.64 -9.65
CA VAL A 200 0.09 0.07 -10.16
C VAL A 200 -0.13 -1.30 -9.55
N GLU A 201 -1.38 -1.57 -9.17
CA GLU A 201 -1.81 -2.82 -8.55
C GLU A 201 -3.05 -3.35 -9.26
N PRO A 202 -2.97 -4.51 -9.94
CA PRO A 202 -4.14 -5.18 -10.46
C PRO A 202 -4.99 -5.74 -9.31
N LEU A 203 -6.31 -5.76 -9.50
CA LEU A 203 -7.25 -6.45 -8.60
C LEU A 203 -8.11 -7.41 -9.41
N LEU A 204 -8.43 -8.55 -8.81
CA LEU A 204 -9.37 -9.50 -9.41
C LEU A 204 -10.81 -8.98 -9.28
N PRO A 205 -11.77 -9.48 -10.08
CA PRO A 205 -13.18 -9.28 -9.79
C PRO A 205 -13.50 -9.70 -8.35
N TYR A 206 -14.05 -8.80 -7.55
CA TYR A 206 -14.33 -9.10 -6.15
C TYR A 206 -15.54 -10.02 -6.03
N ALA A 207 -15.32 -11.21 -5.47
CA ALA A 207 -16.38 -12.17 -5.18
C ALA A 207 -16.50 -12.43 -3.67
N GLN A 208 -15.37 -12.66 -3.01
CA GLN A 208 -15.29 -12.93 -1.58
C GLN A 208 -13.95 -12.42 -1.03
N SER A 209 -13.94 -12.03 0.24
CA SER A 209 -12.72 -11.66 0.94
C SER A 209 -11.81 -12.88 1.14
N VAL A 210 -10.52 -12.73 0.85
CA VAL A 210 -9.50 -13.77 1.09
C VAL A 210 -9.15 -13.92 2.58
N MET A 211 -9.44 -12.89 3.38
CA MET A 211 -9.30 -12.89 4.84
C MET A 211 -10.61 -12.41 5.46
N ALA A 212 -11.50 -13.35 5.76
CA ALA A 212 -12.79 -13.05 6.39
C ALA A 212 -12.59 -12.77 7.89
N SER A 213 -13.17 -11.68 8.39
CA SER A 213 -13.12 -11.30 9.80
C SER A 213 -14.47 -11.59 10.47
N PRO A 214 -14.53 -12.45 11.50
CA PRO A 214 -15.80 -12.81 12.14
C PRO A 214 -16.58 -11.59 12.66
N GLY A 215 -17.87 -11.51 12.32
CA GLY A 215 -18.74 -10.41 12.73
C GLY A 215 -18.53 -9.11 11.96
N VAL A 216 -17.66 -9.09 10.96
CA VAL A 216 -17.42 -7.92 10.09
C VAL A 216 -17.94 -8.22 8.68
N PRO A 217 -18.88 -7.44 8.15
CA PRO A 217 -19.32 -7.56 6.76
C PRO A 217 -18.14 -7.47 5.78
N ASP A 218 -18.15 -8.35 4.79
CA ASP A 218 -17.14 -8.41 3.74
C ASP A 218 -17.71 -8.19 2.33
N GLN A 219 -19.03 -7.99 2.21
CA GLN A 219 -19.62 -7.63 0.93
C GLN A 219 -19.24 -6.20 0.55
N TRP A 220 -18.95 -5.99 -0.73
CA TRP A 220 -18.66 -4.66 -1.25
C TRP A 220 -19.87 -3.72 -1.06
N PRO A 221 -19.70 -2.44 -0.71
CA PRO A 221 -20.82 -1.55 -0.38
C PRO A 221 -21.76 -1.19 -1.54
N GLY A 222 -21.44 -1.59 -2.77
CA GLY A 222 -22.22 -1.31 -3.98
C GLY A 222 -21.92 -2.32 -5.07
N ASP A 223 -22.52 -2.13 -6.25
CA ASP A 223 -22.40 -3.07 -7.38
C ASP A 223 -21.07 -2.93 -8.13
N GLU A 224 -20.40 -1.78 -7.99
CA GLU A 224 -19.15 -1.46 -8.66
C GLU A 224 -17.94 -1.85 -7.80
N THR A 225 -17.10 -2.76 -8.29
CA THR A 225 -15.86 -3.17 -7.63
C THR A 225 -14.65 -2.70 -8.43
N TYR A 226 -13.51 -2.58 -7.77
CA TYR A 226 -12.27 -2.14 -8.43
C TYR A 226 -11.57 -3.32 -9.10
N LEU A 227 -11.08 -3.12 -10.34
CA LEU A 227 -10.17 -4.06 -11.02
C LEU A 227 -8.71 -3.60 -11.00
N GLY A 228 -8.42 -2.49 -10.35
CA GLY A 228 -7.06 -2.08 -10.08
C GLY A 228 -7.02 -0.79 -9.30
N TRP A 229 -5.85 -0.49 -8.75
CA TRP A 229 -5.58 0.80 -8.15
C TRP A 229 -4.15 1.27 -8.45
N ILE A 230 -3.93 2.59 -8.35
CA ILE A 230 -2.63 3.22 -8.51
C ILE A 230 -2.32 4.04 -7.27
N GLU A 231 -1.15 3.85 -6.67
CA GLU A 231 -0.52 4.83 -5.78
C GLU A 231 0.17 5.87 -6.66
N LEU A 232 -0.30 7.12 -6.63
CA LEU A 232 0.29 8.23 -7.37
C LEU A 232 0.80 9.28 -6.39
N SER A 233 2.09 9.58 -6.42
CA SER A 233 2.63 10.79 -5.79
C SER A 233 3.13 11.76 -6.84
N ALA A 234 2.77 13.03 -6.71
CA ALA A 234 3.10 14.06 -7.67
C ALA A 234 3.65 15.32 -6.98
N ARG A 235 4.32 16.18 -7.74
CA ARG A 235 4.83 17.46 -7.21
C ARG A 235 3.71 18.38 -6.74
N THR A 236 2.61 18.41 -7.51
CA THR A 236 1.43 19.24 -7.26
C THR A 236 0.16 18.48 -7.67
N GLU A 237 -1.00 18.95 -7.21
CA GLU A 237 -2.30 18.38 -7.63
C GLU A 237 -2.64 18.71 -9.09
N ASP A 238 -2.08 19.78 -9.66
CA ASP A 238 -2.35 20.23 -11.04
C ASP A 238 -2.00 19.19 -12.12
N VAL A 239 -1.22 18.16 -11.76
CA VAL A 239 -0.84 17.06 -12.66
C VAL A 239 -2.06 16.35 -13.26
N PHE A 240 -3.21 16.31 -12.57
CA PHE A 240 -4.39 15.57 -13.01
C PHE A 240 -4.99 16.10 -14.33
N ASP A 241 -4.84 17.39 -14.63
CA ASP A 241 -5.28 17.98 -15.90
C ASP A 241 -4.52 17.38 -17.09
N ASP A 242 -3.20 17.25 -16.95
CA ASP A 242 -2.31 16.68 -17.96
C ASP A 242 -2.52 15.17 -18.08
N LEU A 243 -2.59 14.45 -16.95
CA LEU A 243 -2.78 13.00 -16.93
C LEU A 243 -4.10 12.58 -17.57
N LEU A 244 -5.19 13.32 -17.34
CA LEU A 244 -6.48 13.04 -17.97
C LEU A 244 -6.43 13.26 -19.48
N SER A 245 -5.83 14.37 -19.90
CA SER A 245 -5.70 14.73 -21.31
C SER A 245 -4.98 13.64 -22.11
N ASP A 246 -3.99 12.98 -21.51
CA ASP A 246 -3.25 11.87 -22.10
C ASP A 246 -4.11 10.61 -22.25
N VAL A 247 -4.87 10.23 -21.23
CA VAL A 247 -5.67 8.99 -21.26
C VAL A 247 -6.92 9.09 -22.13
N LEU A 248 -7.56 10.27 -22.21
CA LEU A 248 -8.73 10.46 -23.11
C LEU A 248 -8.38 10.19 -24.58
N ARG A 249 -7.12 10.37 -24.99
CA ARG A 249 -6.65 10.05 -26.35
C ARG A 249 -6.48 8.55 -26.60
N ASN A 250 -6.48 7.72 -25.55
CA ASN A 250 -6.13 6.30 -25.60
C ASN A 250 -7.33 5.36 -25.35
N GLY A 251 -8.57 5.82 -25.59
CA GLY A 251 -9.76 4.98 -25.38
C GLY A 251 -10.09 4.70 -23.91
N PHE A 252 -9.61 5.55 -22.99
CA PHE A 252 -9.80 5.40 -21.55
C PHE A 252 -11.26 5.27 -21.13
N ALA A 253 -12.14 6.11 -21.68
CA ALA A 253 -13.57 6.05 -21.41
C ALA A 253 -14.24 4.77 -21.97
N GLU A 254 -13.62 4.03 -22.88
CA GLU A 254 -14.17 2.76 -23.41
C GLU A 254 -13.95 1.60 -22.43
N GLN A 255 -12.88 1.64 -21.64
CA GLN A 255 -12.50 0.58 -20.70
C GLN A 255 -12.87 0.92 -19.26
N VAL A 256 -12.83 2.19 -18.88
CA VAL A 256 -13.04 2.67 -17.50
C VAL A 256 -14.37 3.40 -17.39
N GLU A 257 -15.18 2.99 -16.40
CA GLU A 257 -16.44 3.64 -16.07
C GLU A 257 -16.28 4.70 -15.00
N ALA A 258 -15.45 4.43 -13.98
CA ALA A 258 -15.15 5.40 -12.95
C ALA A 258 -13.71 5.33 -12.42
N VAL A 259 -13.22 6.47 -11.94
CA VAL A 259 -11.97 6.58 -11.17
C VAL A 259 -12.26 7.29 -9.87
N HIS A 260 -12.09 6.60 -8.74
CA HIS A 260 -12.24 7.19 -7.42
C HIS A 260 -10.86 7.56 -6.87
N THR A 261 -10.71 8.80 -6.43
CA THR A 261 -9.41 9.39 -6.07
C THR A 261 -9.40 9.77 -4.60
N TYR A 262 -8.59 9.06 -3.83
CA TYR A 262 -8.49 9.23 -2.38
C TYR A 262 -7.12 9.82 -2.02
N PRO A 263 -7.06 11.07 -1.51
CA PRO A 263 -5.82 11.61 -0.98
C PRO A 263 -5.33 10.76 0.22
N VAL A 264 -4.07 10.39 0.19
CA VAL A 264 -3.40 9.66 1.28
C VAL A 264 -2.93 10.66 2.31
N ARG A 265 -3.55 10.61 3.50
CA ARG A 265 -3.24 11.54 4.59
C ARG A 265 -2.01 11.11 5.37
N GLU A 266 -1.87 9.82 5.60
CA GLU A 266 -0.76 9.23 6.34
C GLU A 266 -0.48 7.82 5.82
N ILE A 267 0.79 7.42 5.93
CA ILE A 267 1.31 6.12 5.60
C ILE A 267 2.11 5.63 6.81
N TYR A 268 1.81 4.40 7.24
CA TYR A 268 2.59 3.73 8.28
C TYR A 268 3.13 2.42 7.71
N THR A 269 4.45 2.35 7.54
CA THR A 269 5.11 1.12 7.12
C THR A 269 5.39 0.24 8.34
N ILE A 270 4.73 -0.90 8.41
CA ILE A 270 4.84 -1.87 9.51
C ILE A 270 6.00 -2.85 9.24
N ILE A 271 6.17 -3.26 7.99
CA ILE A 271 7.22 -4.19 7.54
C ILE A 271 7.85 -3.61 6.29
N SER A 272 9.18 -3.64 6.21
CA SER A 272 9.96 -3.19 5.05
C SER A 272 11.11 -4.16 4.79
N ALA A 273 11.29 -4.56 3.53
CA ALA A 273 12.32 -5.53 3.11
C ALA A 273 12.35 -6.81 3.96
N GLY A 274 11.17 -7.34 4.30
CA GLY A 274 10.99 -8.55 5.10
C GLY A 274 11.23 -8.38 6.59
N ARG A 275 11.55 -7.18 7.08
CA ARG A 275 11.82 -6.93 8.50
C ARG A 275 10.81 -5.95 9.09
N PRO A 276 10.33 -6.17 10.33
CA PRO A 276 9.53 -5.18 11.03
C PRO A 276 10.27 -3.85 11.17
N THR A 277 9.54 -2.75 11.02
CA THR A 277 10.04 -1.43 11.37
C THR A 277 9.94 -1.24 12.89
N ASP A 278 10.57 -0.19 13.43
CA ASP A 278 10.39 0.16 14.84
C ASP A 278 8.91 0.35 15.20
N VAL A 279 8.13 0.94 14.27
CA VAL A 279 6.68 1.12 14.44
C VAL A 279 5.96 -0.22 14.39
N GLY A 280 6.35 -1.11 13.48
CA GLY A 280 5.79 -2.46 13.41
C GLY A 280 6.06 -3.31 14.66
N LEU A 281 7.16 -3.05 15.38
CA LEU A 281 7.44 -3.73 16.66
C LEU A 281 6.75 -3.06 17.84
N ARG A 282 6.78 -1.72 17.93
CA ARG A 282 6.46 -1.00 19.18
C ARG A 282 5.18 -0.17 19.15
N GLY A 283 4.60 0.02 17.97
CA GLY A 283 3.58 1.05 17.73
C GLY A 283 4.21 2.45 17.64
N TYR A 284 3.49 3.37 17.02
CA TYR A 284 4.00 4.69 16.66
C TYR A 284 4.27 5.62 17.86
N PRO A 285 3.39 5.71 18.89
CA PRO A 285 3.64 6.61 20.03
C PRO A 285 4.93 6.28 20.80
N ALA A 286 5.24 4.99 20.95
CA ALA A 286 6.47 4.54 21.61
C ALA A 286 7.70 4.96 20.81
N VAL A 287 7.70 4.73 19.50
CA VAL A 287 8.81 5.12 18.61
C VAL A 287 9.01 6.64 18.62
N ARG A 288 7.93 7.42 18.54
CA ARG A 288 8.01 8.88 18.65
C ARG A 288 8.64 9.34 19.95
N THR A 289 8.26 8.70 21.06
CA THR A 289 8.81 9.02 22.39
C THR A 289 10.30 8.71 22.46
N ILE A 290 10.72 7.55 21.94
CA ILE A 290 12.13 7.15 21.85
C ILE A 290 12.94 8.17 21.04
N MET A 291 12.45 8.55 19.86
CA MET A 291 13.11 9.54 19.00
C MET A 291 13.20 10.91 19.68
N ALA A 292 12.12 11.38 20.31
CA ALA A 292 12.09 12.67 20.99
C ALA A 292 13.03 12.71 22.22
N ALA A 293 13.21 11.58 22.90
CA ALA A 293 14.14 11.46 24.03
C ALA A 293 15.61 11.29 23.61
N GLY A 294 15.90 11.07 22.32
CA GLY A 294 17.24 10.79 21.83
C GLY A 294 17.80 9.42 22.26
N ALA A 295 16.92 8.49 22.64
CA ALA A 295 17.28 7.16 23.18
C ALA A 295 17.61 6.17 22.05
N ALA A 296 18.68 6.44 21.30
CA ALA A 296 19.06 5.67 20.11
C ALA A 296 19.29 4.17 20.41
N GLU A 297 19.78 3.84 21.60
CA GLU A 297 20.03 2.47 22.07
C GLU A 297 18.74 1.63 22.17
N GLN A 298 17.57 2.27 22.23
CA GLN A 298 16.27 1.57 22.18
C GLN A 298 16.00 0.90 20.83
N ARG A 299 16.82 1.19 19.81
CA ARG A 299 16.70 0.66 18.45
C ARG A 299 17.75 -0.40 18.14
N ASP A 300 18.61 -0.73 19.11
CA ASP A 300 19.63 -1.75 18.95
C ASP A 300 19.01 -3.13 18.77
N GLU A 301 19.46 -3.87 17.75
CA GLU A 301 18.91 -5.18 17.37
C GLU A 301 18.95 -6.16 18.55
N ASN A 302 20.03 -6.21 19.31
CA ASN A 302 20.16 -7.06 20.50
C ASN A 302 19.08 -6.77 21.56
N LEU A 303 18.76 -5.49 21.79
CA LEU A 303 17.71 -5.11 22.74
C LEU A 303 16.34 -5.47 22.18
N LEU A 304 16.11 -5.23 20.89
CA LEU A 304 14.86 -5.61 20.24
C LEU A 304 14.66 -7.12 20.32
N GLU A 305 15.68 -7.94 20.08
CA GLU A 305 15.61 -9.40 20.22
C GLU A 305 15.23 -9.82 21.65
N LEU A 306 15.79 -9.16 22.67
CA LEU A 306 15.41 -9.43 24.06
C LEU A 306 13.95 -9.10 24.38
N LEU A 307 13.40 -8.05 23.75
CA LEU A 307 12.02 -7.61 23.98
C LEU A 307 10.99 -8.36 23.14
N TYR A 308 11.39 -8.79 21.95
CA TYR A 308 10.47 -9.20 20.89
C TYR A 308 10.77 -10.58 20.30
N GLY A 309 11.87 -11.20 20.72
CA GLY A 309 12.31 -12.51 20.24
C GLY A 309 12.49 -12.54 18.73
N ASP A 310 12.15 -13.68 18.12
CA ASP A 310 12.35 -13.96 16.71
C ASP A 310 11.62 -12.99 15.76
N ALA A 311 10.58 -12.30 16.24
CA ALA A 311 9.82 -11.35 15.43
C ALA A 311 10.71 -10.27 14.80
N VAL A 312 11.82 -9.88 15.45
CA VAL A 312 12.79 -8.89 14.93
C VAL A 312 13.40 -9.28 13.58
N HIS A 313 13.38 -10.58 13.26
CA HIS A 313 13.92 -11.11 12.01
C HIS A 313 12.87 -11.21 10.90
N GLY A 314 11.57 -11.02 11.19
CA GLY A 314 10.51 -11.01 10.18
C GLY A 314 10.55 -12.23 9.28
N LEU A 315 10.71 -12.02 7.97
CA LEU A 315 10.82 -13.08 6.96
C LEU A 315 12.05 -13.97 7.13
N ASP A 316 13.17 -13.43 7.63
CA ASP A 316 14.41 -14.20 7.81
C ASP A 316 14.28 -15.28 8.91
N GLN A 317 13.22 -15.22 9.72
CA GLN A 317 12.85 -16.32 10.61
C GLN A 317 12.73 -17.64 9.84
N LEU A 318 12.18 -17.64 8.63
CA LEU A 318 11.98 -18.88 7.86
C LEU A 318 13.30 -19.53 7.42
N ARG A 319 14.38 -18.75 7.31
CA ARG A 319 15.70 -19.23 6.85
C ARG A 319 16.57 -19.76 7.98
N ARG A 320 16.23 -19.46 9.24
CA ARG A 320 17.00 -19.95 10.41
C ARG A 320 16.65 -21.40 10.78
N TRP A 321 15.58 -21.95 10.22
CA TRP A 321 15.06 -23.29 10.54
C TRP A 321 15.05 -24.23 9.32
N SER A 322 15.59 -23.78 8.18
CA SER A 322 15.84 -24.56 6.96
C SER A 322 17.30 -25.01 6.91
#